data_AF-A0AAW1JDR7-F1
#
_entry.id   AF-A0AAW1JDR7-F1
#
_cell.length_a   1.000
_cell.length_b   1.000
_cell.length_c   1.000
_cell.angle_alpha   90.00
_cell.angle_beta   90.00
_cell.angle_gamma   90.00
#
_symmetry.space_group_name_H-M   'P 1'
#
loop_
_entity.id
_entity.type
_entity.pdbx_description
1 polymer ?
#
loop_
_entity_poly.entity_id
_entity_poly.type
_entity_poly.pdbx_seq_one_letter_code
_entity_poly.pdbx_strand_id
1 'polypeptide(L)'
;MTLKTNKNDRPSNENIRNKATGSQVNNNERYKCKKCNLSHIARKCPAYGKVCNICGKLNHYAVGCKNKGLLQQRVQQRNVQDLIQEDNLEEMIEILDVSSINNDNATVWYEKIKLDDYNLLKFKLDTGSQVNLIPYALYKQMSINKKPKSCNIVLRAYGGQKIVPLFEVELNACINNKNVNLNFIIIQEKAQPILGLDGCVKLGLIKKVDNVNSNLVISNNKYSNKDMFIENNADVFNGLGLFPDTYKIKIDSNAEGIIRPPRRLPQTLAVKLEKELEELVKNKIIARVKEPEKWSSNIIC
;
A
#
# COMPACT_ATOMS: atom_id res chain seq x y z
N MET A 1 -0.49 58.46 -34.63
CA MET A 1 -1.55 57.44 -34.68
C MET A 1 -1.75 56.92 -33.27
N THR A 2 -2.64 57.54 -32.50
CA THR A 2 -4.04 57.09 -32.27
C THR A 2 -4.12 55.76 -31.51
N LEU A 3 -4.88 55.59 -30.44
CA LEU A 3 -5.80 56.41 -29.63
C LEU A 3 -6.24 55.47 -28.47
N LYS A 4 -6.42 56.02 -27.24
CA LYS A 4 -7.60 55.92 -26.33
C LYS A 4 -8.18 54.52 -25.96
N THR A 5 -8.71 54.23 -24.76
CA THR A 5 -9.20 55.05 -23.63
C THR A 5 -9.69 54.18 -22.45
N ASN A 6 -9.61 54.77 -21.24
CA ASN A 6 -10.56 54.83 -20.11
C ASN A 6 -11.12 53.55 -19.46
N LYS A 7 -10.96 53.37 -18.13
CA LYS A 7 -11.54 54.11 -16.97
C LYS A 7 -13.05 53.91 -16.81
N ASN A 8 -13.43 53.50 -15.59
CA ASN A 8 -14.59 53.88 -14.75
C ASN A 8 -14.76 52.80 -13.66
N ASP A 9 -15.08 53.02 -12.39
CA ASP A 9 -15.43 54.22 -11.62
C ASP A 9 -15.30 53.95 -10.10
N ARG A 10 -15.15 55.04 -9.35
CA ARG A 10 -15.16 55.24 -7.88
C ARG A 10 -16.58 55.01 -7.28
N PRO A 11 -16.84 54.91 -5.95
CA PRO A 11 -16.32 55.85 -4.94
C PRO A 11 -16.01 55.33 -3.52
N SER A 12 -15.27 56.21 -2.85
CA SER A 12 -15.03 56.35 -1.42
C SER A 12 -16.31 56.38 -0.58
N ASN A 13 -16.26 55.78 0.61
CA ASN A 13 -16.99 56.36 1.74
C ASN A 13 -16.18 56.27 3.03
N GLU A 14 -15.95 57.44 3.60
CA GLU A 14 -15.32 57.69 4.87
C GLU A 14 -16.13 57.05 5.99
N ASN A 15 -15.47 56.51 7.01
CA ASN A 15 -16.05 56.47 8.34
C ASN A 15 -14.95 56.61 9.41
N ILE A 16 -14.77 57.87 9.79
CA ILE A 16 -14.62 58.37 11.17
C ILE A 16 -13.63 57.57 12.04
N ARG A 17 -12.39 58.09 12.03
CA ARG A 17 -11.43 57.89 13.11
C ARG A 17 -11.96 58.56 14.39
N ASN A 18 -12.43 57.76 15.34
CA ASN A 18 -12.36 58.16 16.74
C ASN A 18 -10.89 58.07 17.19
N LYS A 19 -10.24 59.23 17.26
CA LYS A 19 -9.00 59.44 18.01
C LYS A 19 -9.34 59.26 19.50
N ALA A 20 -9.04 58.09 20.05
CA ALA A 20 -8.75 57.95 21.46
C ALA A 20 -7.22 57.85 21.60
N THR A 21 -6.64 58.96 22.06
CA THR A 21 -5.42 59.06 22.87
C THR A 21 -4.40 57.93 22.74
N GLY A 22 -3.27 58.25 22.09
CA GLY A 22 -2.05 57.48 22.22
C GLY A 22 -1.59 57.48 23.67
N SER A 23 -1.88 56.38 24.37
CA SER A 23 -1.02 55.90 25.45
C SER A 23 0.11 55.15 24.77
N GLN A 24 1.36 55.52 25.04
CA GLN A 24 2.49 54.65 24.77
C GLN A 24 2.29 53.37 25.57
N VAL A 25 1.61 52.37 24.99
CA VAL A 25 1.41 51.07 25.63
C VAL A 25 2.76 50.38 25.64
N ASN A 26 3.29 50.18 26.85
CA ASN A 26 4.46 49.36 27.09
C ASN A 26 4.36 48.06 26.27
N ASN A 27 5.17 47.92 25.22
CA ASN A 27 5.15 46.78 24.29
C ASN A 27 5.57 45.43 24.94
N ASN A 28 5.72 45.40 26.26
CA ASN A 28 6.14 44.25 27.05
C ASN A 28 5.02 43.60 27.89
N GLU A 29 3.79 44.12 27.86
CA GLU A 29 2.68 43.46 28.56
C GLU A 29 2.24 42.19 27.82
N ARG A 30 2.32 41.06 28.51
CA ARG A 30 1.85 39.76 28.01
C ARG A 30 0.35 39.68 28.21
N TYR A 31 -0.39 39.44 27.14
CA TYR A 31 -1.84 39.26 27.19
C TYR A 31 -2.22 37.84 26.79
N LYS A 32 -3.32 37.32 27.36
CA LYS A 32 -3.87 36.02 27.00
C LYS A 32 -4.51 36.09 25.60
N CYS A 33 -3.88 35.44 24.62
CA CYS A 33 -4.30 35.52 23.24
C CYS A 33 -5.41 34.52 22.90
N LYS A 34 -6.56 35.00 22.40
CA LYS A 34 -7.70 34.16 22.02
C LYS A 34 -7.43 33.24 20.81
N LYS A 35 -6.35 33.45 20.05
CA LYS A 35 -6.01 32.67 18.84
C LYS A 35 -5.17 31.43 19.13
N CYS A 36 -4.28 31.50 20.12
CA CYS A 36 -3.40 30.39 20.51
C CYS A 36 -3.58 29.95 21.97
N ASN A 37 -4.39 30.68 22.75
CA ASN A 37 -4.62 30.49 24.19
C ASN A 37 -3.37 30.63 25.09
N LEU A 38 -2.28 31.18 24.57
CA LEU A 38 -1.03 31.47 25.30
C LEU A 38 -0.93 32.96 25.66
N SER A 39 -0.18 33.27 26.71
CA SER A 39 0.15 34.65 27.09
C SER A 39 1.43 35.12 26.40
N HIS A 40 1.32 36.11 25.51
CA HIS A 40 2.46 36.65 24.76
C HIS A 40 2.30 38.15 24.50
N ILE A 41 3.37 38.81 24.08
CA ILE A 41 3.33 40.24 23.70
C ILE A 41 2.70 40.44 22.32
N ALA A 42 2.27 41.67 22.01
CA ALA A 42 1.65 42.00 20.73
C ALA A 42 2.53 41.57 19.54
N ARG A 43 1.88 41.09 18.47
CA ARG A 43 2.51 40.64 17.21
C ARG A 43 3.46 39.44 17.30
N LYS A 44 3.68 38.82 18.47
CA LYS A 44 4.44 37.56 18.61
C LYS A 44 3.54 36.34 18.84
N CYS A 45 2.40 36.28 18.16
CA CYS A 45 1.49 35.14 18.32
C CYS A 45 2.07 33.89 17.67
N PRO A 46 2.27 32.78 18.41
CA PRO A 46 2.78 31.53 17.82
C PRO A 46 1.88 30.94 16.74
N ALA A 47 0.58 31.25 16.77
CA ALA A 47 -0.36 30.78 15.76
C ALA A 47 -0.33 31.59 14.46
N TYR A 48 0.40 32.70 14.40
CA TYR A 48 0.53 33.48 13.17
C TYR A 48 1.23 32.67 12.08
N GLY A 49 0.65 32.61 10.88
CA GLY A 49 1.12 31.79 9.76
C GLY A 49 0.84 30.28 9.87
N LYS A 50 0.21 29.81 10.96
CA LYS A 50 -0.14 28.38 11.13
C LYS A 50 -1.57 28.09 10.68
N VAL A 51 -1.78 26.92 10.08
CA VAL A 51 -3.10 26.42 9.63
C VAL A 51 -3.83 25.80 10.82
N CYS A 52 -5.11 26.11 10.98
CA CYS A 52 -5.95 25.51 12.01
C CYS A 52 -6.41 24.11 11.62
N ASN A 53 -6.18 23.11 12.48
CA ASN A 53 -6.60 21.72 12.23
C ASN A 53 -8.13 21.50 12.25
N ILE A 54 -8.93 22.47 12.74
CA ILE A 54 -10.40 22.36 12.75
C ILE A 54 -11.01 22.93 11.47
N CYS A 55 -10.54 24.09 10.98
CA CYS A 55 -11.20 24.82 9.90
C CYS A 55 -10.33 25.08 8.67
N GLY A 56 -9.05 24.66 8.69
CA GLY A 56 -8.10 24.87 7.60
C GLY A 56 -7.68 26.33 7.36
N LYS A 57 -8.18 27.30 8.13
CA LYS A 57 -7.80 28.72 7.97
C LYS A 57 -6.56 29.07 8.78
N LEU A 58 -5.82 30.08 8.34
CA LEU A 58 -4.56 30.52 8.94
C LEU A 58 -4.76 31.32 10.26
N ASN A 59 -3.65 31.54 10.96
CA ASN A 59 -3.46 32.51 12.04
C ASN A 59 -4.10 32.16 13.40
N HIS A 60 -4.51 30.91 13.63
CA HIS A 60 -5.03 30.46 14.92
C HIS A 60 -4.87 28.94 15.09
N TYR A 61 -4.83 28.48 16.34
CA TYR A 61 -4.87 27.05 16.68
C TYR A 61 -6.31 26.56 16.88
N ALA A 62 -6.50 25.25 16.91
CA ALA A 62 -7.78 24.59 17.18
C ALA A 62 -8.49 25.16 18.44
N VAL A 63 -7.71 25.44 19.49
CA VAL A 63 -8.20 26.03 20.74
C VAL A 63 -8.90 27.38 20.55
N GLY A 64 -8.42 28.20 19.61
CA GLY A 64 -8.97 29.51 19.25
C GLY A 64 -9.88 29.49 18.03
N CYS A 65 -10.24 28.31 17.52
CA CYS A 65 -11.10 28.17 16.36
C CYS A 65 -12.55 28.51 16.70
N LYS A 66 -13.17 29.35 15.87
CA LYS A 66 -14.59 29.71 16.00
C LYS A 66 -15.53 28.73 15.27
N ASN A 67 -14.98 27.86 14.41
CA ASN A 67 -15.74 26.90 13.60
C ASN A 67 -15.77 25.49 14.23
N LYS A 68 -15.88 25.38 15.56
CA LYS A 68 -15.87 24.08 16.27
C LYS A 68 -17.05 23.18 15.92
N GLY A 69 -18.12 23.72 15.31
CA GLY A 69 -19.34 22.98 14.97
C GLY A 69 -19.32 22.18 13.66
N LEU A 70 -18.27 22.24 12.84
CA LEU A 70 -18.27 21.59 11.51
C LEU A 70 -17.91 20.09 11.51
N LEU A 71 -17.58 19.50 12.67
CA LEU A 71 -17.26 18.08 12.81
C LEU A 71 -18.42 17.23 13.38
N GLN A 72 -19.55 17.83 13.78
CA GLN A 72 -20.68 17.10 14.39
C GLN A 72 -21.73 16.56 13.39
N GLN A 73 -21.59 16.77 12.08
CA GLN A 73 -22.61 16.41 11.08
C GLN A 73 -22.35 15.12 10.28
N ARG A 74 -21.41 14.25 10.68
CA ARG A 74 -21.16 12.96 10.00
C ARG A 74 -21.43 11.71 10.85
N VAL A 75 -22.09 11.86 12.01
CA VAL A 75 -22.43 10.74 12.89
C VAL A 75 -23.92 10.72 13.18
N GLN A 76 -24.75 10.47 12.17
CA GLN A 76 -26.11 9.95 12.38
C GLN A 76 -26.44 9.01 11.23
N GLN A 77 -26.25 7.71 11.49
CA GLN A 77 -27.02 6.56 11.00
C GLN A 77 -26.12 5.31 11.05
N ARG A 78 -26.04 4.66 12.21
CA ARG A 78 -26.00 3.20 12.28
C ARG A 78 -26.82 2.78 13.49
N ASN A 79 -27.83 1.96 13.20
CA ASN A 79 -28.80 1.45 14.16
C ASN A 79 -28.12 0.57 15.21
N VAL A 80 -28.69 0.66 16.40
CA VAL A 80 -28.44 -0.18 17.57
C VAL A 80 -28.86 -1.61 17.24
N GLN A 81 -27.90 -2.55 17.22
CA GLN A 81 -27.95 -3.84 17.92
C GLN A 81 -26.67 -4.62 17.60
N ASP A 82 -25.71 -4.62 18.53
CA ASP A 82 -25.06 -5.82 19.06
C ASP A 82 -23.84 -5.42 19.89
N LEU A 83 -23.92 -5.77 21.17
CA LEU A 83 -22.97 -5.47 22.23
C LEU A 83 -21.81 -6.47 22.16
N ILE A 84 -20.64 -6.04 21.65
CA ILE A 84 -19.36 -6.53 22.15
C ILE A 84 -18.45 -5.31 22.34
N GLN A 85 -17.97 -5.17 23.57
CA GLN A 85 -17.06 -4.13 24.05
C GLN A 85 -15.76 -4.16 23.24
N GLU A 86 -15.58 -3.23 22.32
CA GLU A 86 -14.26 -2.87 21.79
C GLU A 86 -13.80 -1.61 22.52
N ASP A 87 -12.83 -1.80 23.43
CA ASP A 87 -12.18 -0.72 24.15
C ASP A 87 -11.59 0.31 23.17
N ASN A 88 -11.93 1.57 23.44
CA ASN A 88 -11.42 2.76 22.76
C ASN A 88 -9.88 2.78 22.69
N LEU A 89 -9.33 2.37 21.55
CA LEU A 89 -7.96 2.71 21.11
C LEU A 89 -8.04 3.60 19.86
N GLU A 90 -8.71 4.74 19.96
CA GLU A 90 -8.61 5.79 18.93
C GLU A 90 -7.50 6.78 19.29
N GLU A 91 -6.68 7.09 18.27
CA GLU A 91 -5.46 7.92 18.26
C GLU A 91 -4.13 7.25 18.69
N MET A 92 -3.79 6.14 18.03
CA MET A 92 -2.39 5.85 17.74
C MET A 92 -1.94 6.62 16.50
N ILE A 93 -0.89 7.43 16.67
CA ILE A 93 -0.21 8.08 15.55
C ILE A 93 0.61 6.99 14.85
N GLU A 94 0.19 6.62 13.64
CA GLU A 94 0.97 5.79 12.73
C GLU A 94 2.23 6.55 12.31
N ILE A 95 3.39 6.12 12.81
CA ILE A 95 4.68 6.54 12.24
C ILE A 95 4.84 5.74 10.95
N LEU A 96 4.38 6.35 9.85
CA LEU A 96 4.53 5.92 8.45
C LEU A 96 4.14 4.46 8.16
N ASP A 97 2.84 4.22 8.04
CA ASP A 97 2.33 3.17 7.15
C ASP A 97 1.95 3.83 5.81
N VAL A 98 2.50 3.34 4.69
CA VAL A 98 2.02 3.72 3.35
C VAL A 98 0.77 2.90 3.06
N SER A 99 -0.28 3.12 3.85
CA SER A 99 -1.58 2.45 3.69
C SER A 99 -2.76 3.43 3.79
N SER A 100 -2.50 4.73 3.71
CA SER A 100 -3.56 5.75 3.56
C SER A 100 -3.94 5.98 2.09
N ILE A 101 -4.18 4.89 1.37
CA ILE A 101 -5.03 4.89 0.17
C ILE A 101 -6.15 3.92 0.49
N ASN A 102 -7.39 4.42 0.54
CA ASN A 102 -8.62 3.66 0.71
C ASN A 102 -8.73 2.53 -0.33
N ASN A 103 -8.04 1.42 -0.07
CA ASN A 103 -8.23 0.15 -0.70
C ASN A 103 -8.46 -0.82 0.45
N ASP A 104 -9.65 -1.41 0.51
CA ASP A 104 -10.08 -2.42 1.49
C ASP A 104 -9.26 -3.74 1.44
N ASN A 105 -8.04 -3.71 0.90
CA ASN A 105 -7.18 -4.87 0.63
C ASN A 105 -5.73 -4.66 1.12
N ALA A 106 -5.50 -3.88 2.17
CA ALA A 106 -4.17 -3.84 2.81
C ALA A 106 -3.95 -5.14 3.61
N THR A 107 -3.20 -6.09 3.04
CA THR A 107 -2.85 -7.40 3.61
C THR A 107 -1.77 -7.30 4.70
N VAL A 108 -1.92 -6.39 5.67
CA VAL A 108 -0.98 -6.30 6.80
C VAL A 108 -1.34 -7.40 7.80
N TRP A 109 -0.35 -8.23 8.15
CA TRP A 109 -0.56 -9.31 9.10
C TRP A 109 -0.46 -8.80 10.53
N TYR A 110 -1.45 -9.16 11.35
CA TYR A 110 -1.48 -8.87 12.77
C TYR A 110 -1.71 -10.14 13.56
N GLU A 111 -1.14 -10.20 14.76
CA GLU A 111 -1.36 -11.31 15.67
C GLU A 111 -1.61 -10.80 17.10
N LYS A 112 -2.47 -11.51 17.84
CA LYS A 112 -2.76 -11.19 19.25
C LYS A 112 -1.92 -12.10 20.14
N ILE A 113 -0.98 -11.52 20.89
CA ILE A 113 0.00 -12.27 21.69
C ILE A 113 -0.20 -11.93 23.16
N LYS A 114 -0.31 -12.94 24.01
CA LYS A 114 -0.38 -12.76 25.46
C LYS A 114 1.03 -12.49 25.99
N LEU A 115 1.20 -11.46 26.83
CA LEU A 115 2.50 -11.07 27.39
C LEU A 115 2.50 -11.16 28.91
N ASP A 116 3.28 -12.07 29.49
CA ASP A 116 3.33 -12.33 30.93
C ASP A 116 1.90 -12.42 31.54
N ASP A 117 1.61 -11.63 32.57
CA ASP A 117 0.31 -11.54 33.24
C ASP A 117 -0.66 -10.57 32.55
N TYR A 118 -0.20 -9.86 31.51
CA TYR A 118 -1.07 -9.02 30.70
C TYR A 118 -1.91 -9.87 29.74
N ASN A 119 -3.04 -9.31 29.30
CA ASN A 119 -3.91 -9.95 28.32
C ASN A 119 -3.28 -9.92 26.91
N LEU A 120 -4.08 -10.18 25.87
CA LEU A 120 -3.65 -10.17 24.48
C LEU A 120 -3.32 -8.75 23.99
N LEU A 121 -2.09 -8.55 23.52
CA LEU A 121 -1.69 -7.34 22.78
C LEU A 121 -1.60 -7.64 21.29
N LYS A 122 -2.16 -6.75 20.46
CA LYS A 122 -2.11 -6.85 18.99
C LYS A 122 -0.79 -6.31 18.46
N PHE A 123 -0.02 -7.17 17.78
CA PHE A 123 1.23 -6.82 17.12
C PHE A 123 1.07 -6.83 15.60
N LYS A 124 1.70 -5.87 14.91
CA LYS A 124 1.99 -5.96 13.48
C LYS A 124 3.15 -6.92 13.28
N LEU A 125 3.02 -7.90 12.39
CA LEU A 125 4.11 -8.80 12.03
C LEU A 125 4.99 -8.08 11.00
N ASP A 126 6.24 -7.81 11.36
CA ASP A 126 7.17 -7.06 10.51
C ASP A 126 8.50 -7.82 10.37
N THR A 127 8.62 -8.57 9.29
CA THR A 127 9.87 -9.27 8.94
C THR A 127 11.00 -8.32 8.58
N GLY A 128 10.72 -7.05 8.26
CA GLY A 128 11.71 -6.02 8.00
C GLY A 128 12.32 -5.44 9.29
N SER A 129 11.68 -5.67 10.44
CA SER A 129 12.22 -5.26 11.73
C SER A 129 13.09 -6.35 12.35
N GLN A 130 14.29 -5.98 12.79
CA GLN A 130 15.19 -6.85 13.54
C GLN A 130 14.81 -6.97 15.03
N VAL A 131 13.91 -6.11 15.51
CA VAL A 131 13.58 -5.95 16.94
C VAL A 131 12.08 -6.01 17.17
N ASN A 132 11.67 -6.47 18.36
CA ASN A 132 10.29 -6.34 18.81
C ASN A 132 10.13 -5.01 19.56
N LEU A 133 9.00 -4.33 19.38
CA LEU A 133 8.82 -2.96 19.83
C LEU A 133 7.44 -2.78 20.48
N ILE A 134 7.42 -2.13 21.65
CA ILE A 134 6.20 -1.74 22.34
C ILE A 134 6.30 -0.26 22.73
N PRO A 135 5.32 0.59 22.38
CA PRO A 135 5.24 1.94 22.91
C PRO A 135 5.13 1.97 24.44
N TYR A 136 5.82 2.91 25.08
CA TYR A 136 5.84 3.05 26.53
C TYR A 136 4.45 3.28 27.13
N ALA A 137 3.56 3.96 26.40
CA ALA A 137 2.17 4.15 26.82
C ALA A 137 1.43 2.82 27.05
N LEU A 138 1.61 1.86 26.13
CA LEU A 138 1.02 0.53 26.25
C LEU A 138 1.74 -0.29 27.33
N TYR A 139 3.07 -0.26 27.35
CA TYR A 139 3.85 -0.96 28.39
C TYR A 139 3.43 -0.55 29.81
N LYS A 140 3.20 0.76 30.04
CA LYS A 140 2.74 1.28 31.32
C LYS A 140 1.35 0.75 31.71
N GLN A 141 0.45 0.56 30.77
CA GLN A 141 -0.88 -0.01 31.01
C GLN A 141 -0.81 -1.49 31.38
N MET A 142 0.22 -2.21 30.93
CA MET A 142 0.38 -3.63 31.23
C MET A 142 0.70 -3.91 32.70
N SER A 143 1.21 -2.91 33.43
CA SER A 143 1.56 -3.05 34.86
C SER A 143 2.51 -4.22 35.14
N ILE A 144 3.41 -4.50 34.19
CA ILE A 144 4.40 -5.58 34.29
C ILE A 144 5.54 -5.15 35.21
N ASN A 145 5.74 -5.89 36.29
CA ASN A 145 6.80 -5.67 37.27
C ASN A 145 8.10 -6.40 36.90
N LYS A 146 8.63 -6.14 35.69
CA LYS A 146 9.94 -6.64 35.27
C LYS A 146 10.98 -5.53 35.26
N LYS A 147 12.21 -5.90 35.61
CA LYS A 147 13.34 -4.97 35.66
C LYS A 147 13.74 -4.55 34.25
N PRO A 148 13.69 -3.25 33.90
CA PRO A 148 14.22 -2.74 32.65
C PRO A 148 15.73 -3.01 32.55
N LYS A 149 16.19 -3.40 31.35
CA LYS A 149 17.60 -3.50 31.00
C LYS A 149 18.00 -2.23 30.24
N SER A 150 19.17 -1.69 30.55
CA SER A 150 19.73 -0.55 29.81
C SER A 150 20.02 -0.97 28.37
N CYS A 151 19.74 -0.09 27.42
CA CYS A 151 19.71 -0.37 26.00
C CYS A 151 20.50 0.73 25.27
N ASN A 152 21.73 0.42 24.84
CA ASN A 152 22.64 1.36 24.17
C ASN A 152 22.53 1.34 22.63
N ILE A 153 21.43 0.79 22.10
CA ILE A 153 21.20 0.72 20.65
C ILE A 153 20.39 1.93 20.18
N VAL A 154 20.72 2.44 18.99
CA VAL A 154 19.93 3.48 18.31
C VAL A 154 19.19 2.80 17.18
N LEU A 155 17.86 2.83 17.24
CA LEU A 155 17.02 2.30 16.19
C LEU A 155 16.94 3.29 15.02
N ARG A 156 16.87 2.77 13.80
CA ARG A 156 16.67 3.57 12.59
C ARG A 156 15.46 3.06 11.84
N ALA A 157 14.44 3.90 11.73
CA ALA A 157 13.30 3.63 10.87
C ALA A 157 13.73 3.69 9.40
N TYR A 158 12.93 3.09 8.51
CA TYR A 158 13.24 3.03 7.07
C TYR A 158 13.49 4.42 6.44
N GLY A 159 12.76 5.45 6.88
CA GLY A 159 12.94 6.84 6.44
C GLY A 159 14.19 7.55 7.01
N GLY A 160 15.09 6.84 7.69
CA GLY A 160 16.30 7.39 8.30
C GLY A 160 16.09 8.08 9.65
N GLN A 161 14.85 8.15 10.13
CA GLN A 161 14.53 8.68 11.45
C GLN A 161 15.19 7.82 12.53
N LYS A 162 15.92 8.48 13.44
CA LYS A 162 16.51 7.83 14.61
C LYS A 162 15.47 7.76 15.73
N ILE A 163 15.33 6.60 16.32
CA ILE A 163 14.48 6.35 17.50
C ILE A 163 15.42 5.90 18.62
N VAL A 164 15.34 6.57 19.76
CA VAL A 164 16.16 6.26 20.94
C VAL A 164 15.28 5.47 21.91
N PRO A 165 15.61 4.19 22.16
CA PRO A 165 14.91 3.40 23.16
C PRO A 165 14.97 4.01 24.55
N LEU A 166 13.90 3.83 25.33
CA LEU A 166 13.93 4.10 26.75
C LEU A 166 14.68 2.99 27.49
N PHE A 167 14.33 1.73 27.18
CA PHE A 167 14.92 0.54 27.77
C PHE A 167 14.50 -0.71 26.99
N GLU A 168 15.13 -1.83 27.32
CA GLU A 168 14.76 -3.16 26.84
C GLU A 168 14.15 -3.97 28.00
N VAL A 169 13.15 -4.79 27.71
CA VAL A 169 12.51 -5.66 28.71
C VAL A 169 12.24 -7.04 28.11
N GLU A 170 12.47 -8.08 28.90
CA GLU A 170 12.24 -9.47 28.49
C GLU A 170 10.87 -9.94 28.98
N LEU A 171 9.94 -10.18 28.07
CA LEU A 171 8.56 -10.58 28.37
C LEU A 171 8.31 -12.02 27.89
N ASN A 172 7.53 -12.79 28.64
CA ASN A 172 7.06 -14.09 28.17
C ASN A 172 5.92 -13.89 27.18
N ALA A 173 6.14 -14.23 25.91
CA ALA A 173 5.14 -14.19 24.87
C ALA A 173 4.51 -15.59 24.69
N CYS A 174 3.18 -15.65 24.77
CA CYS A 174 2.41 -16.87 24.65
C CYS A 174 1.47 -16.82 23.44
N ILE A 175 1.55 -17.84 22.59
CA ILE A 175 0.60 -18.09 21.49
C ILE A 175 0.35 -19.59 21.33
N ASN A 176 -0.91 -20.03 21.23
CA ASN A 176 -1.29 -21.43 21.01
C ASN A 176 -0.53 -22.44 21.91
N ASN A 177 -0.45 -22.14 23.22
CA ASN A 177 0.29 -22.90 24.25
C ASN A 177 1.83 -22.94 24.09
N LYS A 178 2.40 -22.18 23.15
CA LYS A 178 3.83 -21.99 23.02
C LYS A 178 4.25 -20.74 23.80
N ASN A 179 5.13 -20.92 24.78
CA ASN A 179 5.69 -19.85 25.60
C ASN A 179 7.14 -19.59 25.22
N VAL A 180 7.46 -18.35 24.89
CA VAL A 180 8.81 -17.93 24.50
C VAL A 180 9.15 -16.61 25.17
N ASN A 181 10.30 -16.53 25.83
CA ASN A 181 10.81 -15.23 26.30
C ASN A 181 11.38 -14.45 25.12
N LEU A 182 10.84 -13.24 24.90
CA LEU A 182 11.27 -12.32 23.86
C LEU A 182 11.70 -10.99 24.48
N ASN A 183 12.73 -10.39 23.90
CA ASN A 183 13.10 -9.03 24.24
C ASN A 183 12.26 -8.04 23.44
N PHE A 184 11.73 -7.05 24.15
CA PHE A 184 10.98 -5.93 23.60
C PHE A 184 11.69 -4.63 23.92
N ILE A 185 11.86 -3.81 22.90
CA ILE A 185 12.37 -2.46 23.05
C ILE A 185 11.20 -1.54 23.33
N ILE A 186 11.32 -0.75 24.40
CA ILE A 186 10.31 0.20 24.81
C ILE A 186 10.72 1.59 24.32
N ILE A 187 9.82 2.24 23.58
CA ILE A 187 10.05 3.56 22.99
C ILE A 187 9.06 4.59 23.51
N GLN A 188 9.41 5.87 23.49
CA GLN A 188 8.54 6.93 24.00
C GLN A 188 7.44 7.31 23.00
N GLU A 189 7.71 7.11 21.71
CA GLU A 189 6.87 7.52 20.62
C GLU A 189 5.57 6.69 20.56
N LYS A 190 4.48 7.32 20.13
CA LYS A 190 3.25 6.61 19.80
C LYS A 190 3.49 5.85 18.49
N ALA A 191 3.35 4.53 18.52
CA ALA A 191 3.55 3.66 17.37
C ALA A 191 2.71 2.39 17.51
N GLN A 192 2.54 1.63 16.43
CA GLN A 192 1.98 0.27 16.49
C GLN A 192 2.99 -0.68 17.14
N PRO A 193 2.59 -1.59 18.05
CA PRO A 193 3.47 -2.65 18.51
C PRO A 193 3.94 -3.52 17.33
N ILE A 194 5.24 -3.79 17.26
CA ILE A 194 5.85 -4.56 16.18
C ILE A 194 6.44 -5.85 16.75
N LEU A 195 6.11 -6.97 16.12
CA LEU A 195 6.84 -8.21 16.30
C LEU A 195 7.82 -8.36 15.15
N GLY A 196 9.11 -8.26 15.45
CA GLY A 196 10.18 -8.37 14.47
C GLY A 196 10.37 -9.80 13.97
N LEU A 197 11.27 -9.96 13.00
CA LEU A 197 11.56 -11.25 12.36
C LEU A 197 11.90 -12.35 13.38
N ASP A 198 12.78 -12.06 14.34
CA ASP A 198 13.20 -13.02 15.37
C ASP A 198 12.01 -13.49 16.24
N GLY A 199 11.16 -12.55 16.67
CA GLY A 199 9.95 -12.86 17.42
C GLY A 199 8.97 -13.70 16.60
N CYS A 200 8.76 -13.34 15.34
CA CYS A 200 7.89 -14.09 14.41
C CYS A 200 8.35 -15.55 14.24
N VAL A 201 9.66 -15.75 14.03
CA VAL A 201 10.24 -17.09 13.86
C VAL A 201 10.16 -17.90 15.14
N LYS A 202 10.55 -17.32 16.28
CA LYS A 202 10.53 -18.03 17.57
C LYS A 202 9.12 -18.41 18.01
N LEU A 203 8.13 -17.56 17.76
CA LEU A 203 6.72 -17.89 18.02
C LEU A 203 6.12 -18.85 16.99
N GLY A 204 6.82 -19.13 15.89
CA GLY A 204 6.34 -20.04 14.84
C GLY A 204 5.30 -19.42 13.91
N LEU A 205 5.19 -18.09 13.89
CA LEU A 205 4.30 -17.34 13.00
C LEU A 205 4.85 -17.26 11.58
N ILE A 206 6.18 -17.25 11.44
CA ILE A 206 6.87 -17.20 10.16
C ILE A 206 7.95 -18.27 10.15
N LYS A 207 8.04 -19.02 9.05
CA LYS A 207 9.05 -20.06 8.87
C LYS A 207 9.85 -19.76 7.61
N LYS A 208 11.18 -19.76 7.73
CA LYS A 208 12.06 -19.77 6.55
C LYS A 208 11.98 -21.16 5.90
N VAL A 209 11.57 -21.20 4.65
CA VAL A 209 11.49 -22.43 3.86
C VAL A 209 12.56 -22.33 2.77
N ASP A 210 13.69 -23.01 3.00
CA ASP A 210 14.84 -22.96 2.07
C ASP A 210 14.65 -23.87 0.85
N ASN A 211 13.94 -25.00 1.02
CA ASN A 211 13.55 -25.90 -0.05
C ASN A 211 12.15 -26.45 0.24
N VAL A 212 11.30 -26.46 -0.78
CA VAL A 212 10.04 -27.20 -0.75
C VAL A 212 10.32 -28.55 -1.40
N ASN A 213 10.50 -29.60 -0.58
CA ASN A 213 10.58 -30.95 -1.11
C ASN A 213 9.19 -31.34 -1.66
N SER A 214 9.03 -31.26 -2.98
CA SER A 214 7.85 -31.74 -3.71
C SER A 214 7.63 -33.26 -3.56
N ASN A 215 8.59 -33.99 -2.98
CA ASN A 215 8.50 -35.44 -2.77
C ASN A 215 7.35 -35.87 -1.84
N LEU A 216 6.80 -34.96 -1.01
CA LEU A 216 5.61 -35.26 -0.18
C LEU A 216 4.27 -35.07 -0.92
N VAL A 217 4.27 -34.52 -2.15
CA VAL A 217 3.09 -34.44 -3.02
C VAL A 217 3.00 -35.65 -3.98
N ILE A 218 3.98 -36.57 -3.92
CA ILE A 218 4.00 -37.77 -4.78
C ILE A 218 2.91 -38.78 -4.39
N SER A 219 2.36 -38.75 -3.18
CA SER A 219 1.31 -39.70 -2.80
C SER A 219 -0.01 -39.52 -3.55
N ASN A 220 -0.27 -38.34 -4.13
CA ASN A 220 -1.49 -38.07 -4.91
C ASN A 220 -1.23 -37.62 -6.36
N ASN A 221 0.03 -37.53 -6.79
CA ASN A 221 0.34 -37.19 -8.18
C ASN A 221 0.31 -38.46 -9.05
N LYS A 222 -0.57 -38.47 -10.06
CA LYS A 222 -0.69 -39.55 -11.06
C LYS A 222 0.65 -39.83 -11.80
N TYR A 223 1.60 -38.89 -11.77
CA TYR A 223 2.85 -38.96 -12.51
C TYR A 223 4.06 -38.72 -11.60
N SER A 224 5.04 -39.62 -11.69
CA SER A 224 6.21 -39.66 -10.82
C SER A 224 7.31 -38.66 -11.21
N ASN A 225 7.30 -38.17 -12.45
CA ASN A 225 8.25 -37.17 -12.94
C ASN A 225 7.68 -36.41 -14.16
N LYS A 226 8.39 -35.36 -14.57
CA LYS A 226 8.03 -34.49 -15.70
C LYS A 226 7.90 -35.25 -17.01
N ASP A 227 8.84 -36.14 -17.32
CA ASP A 227 8.88 -36.83 -18.60
C ASP A 227 7.69 -37.78 -18.73
N MET A 228 7.36 -38.49 -17.65
CA MET A 228 6.18 -39.35 -17.54
C MET A 228 4.87 -38.55 -17.63
N PHE A 229 4.84 -37.30 -17.13
CA PHE A 229 3.69 -36.40 -17.35
C PHE A 229 3.55 -36.01 -18.82
N ILE A 230 4.66 -35.66 -19.49
CA ILE A 230 4.65 -35.26 -20.91
C ILE A 230 4.25 -36.44 -21.80
N GLU A 231 4.84 -37.62 -21.60
CA GLU A 231 4.51 -38.84 -22.36
C GLU A 231 3.03 -39.21 -22.23
N ASN A 232 2.46 -39.11 -21.02
CA ASN A 232 1.06 -39.46 -20.78
C ASN A 232 0.07 -38.37 -21.18
N ASN A 233 0.53 -37.18 -21.58
CA ASN A 233 -0.29 -36.08 -22.11
C ASN A 233 0.26 -35.66 -23.48
N ALA A 234 0.76 -36.63 -24.25
CA ALA A 234 1.38 -36.42 -25.55
C ALA A 234 0.46 -35.69 -26.55
N ASP A 235 -0.86 -35.79 -26.39
CA ASP A 235 -1.88 -35.13 -27.21
C ASP A 235 -1.88 -33.60 -27.08
N VAL A 236 -1.48 -33.05 -25.91
CA VAL A 236 -1.33 -31.59 -25.71
C VAL A 236 0.10 -31.10 -25.87
N PHE A 237 1.09 -32.00 -25.87
CA PHE A 237 2.51 -31.65 -25.96
C PHE A 237 3.14 -31.95 -27.33
N ASN A 238 2.44 -32.63 -28.25
CA ASN A 238 2.95 -32.93 -29.59
C ASN A 238 2.10 -32.30 -30.69
N GLY A 239 2.77 -31.56 -31.59
CA GLY A 239 2.16 -30.94 -32.76
C GLY A 239 1.32 -29.71 -32.44
N LEU A 240 0.62 -29.19 -33.46
CA LEU A 240 -0.26 -28.02 -33.32
C LEU A 240 -1.69 -28.39 -32.88
N GLY A 241 -2.01 -29.69 -32.85
CA GLY A 241 -3.38 -30.19 -32.65
C GLY A 241 -4.29 -29.90 -33.84
N LEU A 242 -5.50 -30.48 -33.81
CA LEU A 242 -6.58 -30.18 -34.75
C LEU A 242 -7.85 -29.97 -33.95
N PHE A 243 -8.57 -28.89 -34.23
CA PHE A 243 -9.89 -28.69 -33.62
C PHE A 243 -10.85 -29.77 -34.14
N PRO A 244 -11.62 -30.46 -33.27
CA PRO A 244 -12.45 -31.59 -33.70
C PRO A 244 -13.59 -31.16 -34.63
N ASP A 245 -14.05 -29.91 -34.49
CA ASP A 245 -15.15 -29.38 -35.26
C ASP A 245 -14.68 -28.71 -36.55
N THR A 246 -15.42 -28.93 -37.63
CA THR A 246 -15.23 -28.19 -38.88
C THR A 246 -15.71 -26.76 -38.73
N TYR A 247 -14.82 -25.79 -38.98
CA TYR A 247 -15.17 -24.37 -38.97
C TYR A 247 -15.22 -23.81 -40.39
N LYS A 248 -16.36 -23.18 -40.75
CA LYS A 248 -16.48 -22.40 -41.98
C LYS A 248 -16.19 -20.94 -41.66
N ILE A 249 -15.08 -20.42 -42.17
CA ILE A 249 -14.69 -19.01 -42.01
C ILE A 249 -15.79 -18.12 -42.58
N LYS A 250 -16.41 -17.30 -41.72
CA LYS A 250 -17.39 -16.30 -42.12
C LYS A 250 -16.66 -15.08 -42.68
N ILE A 251 -16.85 -14.83 -43.97
CA ILE A 251 -16.31 -13.66 -44.67
C ILE A 251 -17.47 -12.68 -44.89
N ASP A 252 -17.22 -11.38 -44.72
CA ASP A 252 -18.19 -10.33 -45.09
C ASP A 252 -18.54 -10.47 -46.58
N SER A 253 -19.82 -10.39 -46.93
CA SER A 253 -20.29 -10.47 -48.31
C SER A 253 -19.67 -9.40 -49.22
N ASN A 254 -19.23 -8.27 -48.65
CA ASN A 254 -18.59 -7.18 -49.37
C ASN A 254 -17.06 -7.28 -49.40
N ALA A 255 -16.45 -8.33 -48.82
CA ALA A 255 -15.00 -8.46 -48.82
C ALA A 255 -14.47 -8.86 -50.19
N GLU A 256 -13.57 -8.04 -50.73
CA GLU A 256 -12.84 -8.33 -51.96
C GLU A 256 -11.54 -9.08 -51.65
N GLY A 257 -11.36 -10.23 -52.30
CA GLY A 257 -10.12 -11.00 -52.24
C GLY A 257 -9.01 -10.31 -53.02
N ILE A 258 -7.82 -10.18 -52.44
CA ILE A 258 -6.66 -9.56 -53.08
C ILE A 258 -5.63 -10.63 -53.41
N ILE A 259 -5.34 -10.81 -54.70
CA ILE A 259 -4.23 -11.64 -55.18
C ILE A 259 -3.06 -10.72 -55.50
N ARG A 260 -1.87 -11.03 -54.97
CA ARG A 260 -0.64 -10.31 -55.32
C ARG A 260 0.40 -11.27 -55.91
N PRO A 261 1.28 -10.78 -56.78
CA PRO A 261 2.36 -11.59 -57.32
C PRO A 261 3.26 -12.16 -56.20
N PRO A 262 3.90 -13.32 -56.42
CA PRO A 262 4.81 -13.91 -55.47
C PRO A 262 5.94 -12.95 -55.10
N ARG A 263 6.34 -12.91 -53.82
CA ARG A 263 7.48 -12.09 -53.40
C ARG A 263 8.79 -12.69 -53.92
N ARG A 264 9.70 -11.83 -54.38
CA ARG A 264 11.07 -12.24 -54.72
C ARG A 264 11.75 -12.83 -53.48
N LEU A 265 12.20 -14.07 -53.60
CA LEU A 265 12.90 -14.77 -52.54
C LEU A 265 14.41 -14.83 -52.85
N PRO A 266 15.29 -14.51 -51.88
CA PRO A 266 16.72 -14.77 -52.04
C PRO A 266 16.98 -16.24 -52.36
N GLN A 267 17.87 -16.53 -53.32
CA GLN A 267 18.16 -17.89 -53.76
C GLN A 267 18.62 -18.81 -52.61
N THR A 268 19.30 -18.25 -51.61
CA THR A 268 19.76 -18.98 -50.41
C THR A 268 18.62 -19.48 -49.52
N LEU A 269 17.43 -18.90 -49.63
CA LEU A 269 16.24 -19.28 -48.85
C LEU A 269 15.28 -20.20 -49.61
N ALA A 270 15.43 -20.34 -50.94
CA ALA A 270 14.53 -21.14 -51.77
C ALA A 270 14.40 -22.58 -51.27
N VAL A 271 15.53 -23.26 -51.08
CA VAL A 271 15.56 -24.67 -50.62
C VAL A 271 14.98 -24.81 -49.20
N LYS A 272 15.22 -23.83 -48.32
CA LYS A 272 14.70 -23.86 -46.94
C LYS A 272 13.19 -23.66 -46.91
N LEU A 273 12.69 -22.72 -47.71
CA LEU A 273 11.25 -22.44 -47.80
C LEU A 273 10.51 -23.63 -48.40
N GLU A 274 11.05 -24.23 -49.48
CA GLU A 274 10.46 -25.41 -50.11
C GLU A 274 10.32 -26.56 -49.11
N LYS A 275 11.40 -26.86 -48.36
CA LYS A 275 11.38 -27.90 -47.33
C LYS A 275 10.34 -27.63 -46.23
N GLU A 276 10.25 -26.39 -45.76
CA GLU A 276 9.25 -25.99 -44.76
C GLU A 276 7.82 -26.16 -45.29
N LEU A 277 7.56 -25.72 -46.53
CA LEU A 277 6.24 -25.87 -47.16
C LEU A 277 5.86 -27.34 -47.34
N GLU A 278 6.79 -28.20 -47.74
CA GLU A 278 6.58 -29.65 -47.79
C GLU A 278 6.26 -30.25 -46.42
N GLU A 279 6.94 -29.81 -45.37
CA GLU A 279 6.69 -30.23 -44.00
C GLU A 279 5.31 -29.79 -43.51
N LEU A 280 4.91 -28.55 -43.77
CA LEU A 280 3.58 -28.04 -43.43
C LEU A 280 2.46 -28.78 -44.18
N VAL A 281 2.68 -29.14 -45.46
CA VAL A 281 1.73 -29.97 -46.23
C VAL A 281 1.66 -31.38 -45.65
N LYS A 282 2.81 -32.00 -45.34
CA LYS A 282 2.88 -33.33 -44.72
C LYS A 282 2.15 -33.36 -43.38
N ASN A 283 2.28 -32.30 -42.59
CA ASN A 283 1.64 -32.12 -41.30
C ASN A 283 0.17 -31.65 -41.42
N LYS A 284 -0.37 -31.54 -42.64
CA LYS A 284 -1.76 -31.13 -42.93
C LYS A 284 -2.13 -29.74 -42.37
N ILE A 285 -1.14 -28.86 -42.20
CA ILE A 285 -1.34 -27.48 -41.74
C ILE A 285 -1.79 -26.60 -42.91
N ILE A 286 -1.21 -26.83 -44.09
CA ILE A 286 -1.60 -26.18 -45.34
C ILE A 286 -1.91 -27.23 -46.42
N ALA A 287 -2.65 -26.84 -47.45
CA ALA A 287 -2.98 -27.70 -48.59
C ALA A 287 -2.46 -27.10 -49.89
N ARG A 288 -2.10 -27.95 -50.85
CA ARG A 288 -1.75 -27.52 -52.22
C ARG A 288 -3.03 -27.15 -52.98
N VAL A 289 -3.03 -25.97 -53.59
CA VAL A 289 -4.08 -25.51 -54.51
C VAL A 289 -3.54 -25.57 -55.94
N LYS A 290 -4.40 -25.95 -56.91
CA LYS A 290 -4.01 -26.06 -58.33
C LYS A 290 -4.23 -24.77 -59.12
N GLU A 291 -5.13 -23.92 -58.64
CA GLU A 291 -5.52 -22.68 -59.30
C GLU A 291 -5.53 -21.53 -58.26
N PRO A 292 -5.30 -20.28 -58.69
CA PRO A 292 -5.35 -19.13 -57.79
C PRO A 292 -6.75 -18.98 -57.18
N GLU A 293 -6.87 -19.10 -55.86
CA GLU A 293 -8.11 -18.78 -55.16
C GLU A 293 -8.23 -17.26 -54.93
N LYS A 294 -9.46 -16.80 -54.66
CA LYS A 294 -9.77 -15.38 -54.36
C LYS A 294 -8.89 -14.82 -53.23
N TRP A 295 -8.46 -15.69 -52.31
CA TRP A 295 -7.56 -15.37 -51.22
C TRP A 295 -6.35 -16.29 -51.33
N SER A 296 -5.19 -15.72 -51.66
CA SER A 296 -3.95 -16.50 -51.75
C SER A 296 -2.80 -15.82 -51.04
N SER A 297 -1.90 -16.62 -50.47
CA SER A 297 -0.71 -16.14 -49.80
C SER A 297 0.39 -15.80 -50.82
N ASN A 298 0.95 -14.59 -50.73
CA ASN A 298 2.02 -14.10 -51.62
C ASN A 298 3.37 -14.85 -51.46
N ILE A 299 3.41 -15.88 -50.62
CA ILE A 299 4.57 -16.74 -50.39
C ILE A 299 4.47 -18.04 -51.22
N ILE A 300 3.25 -18.47 -51.57
CA ILE A 300 2.94 -19.84 -52.05
C ILE A 300 2.25 -19.82 -53.43
N CYS A 301 2.16 -18.66 -54.09
CA CYS A 301 1.61 -18.52 -55.45
C CYS A 301 2.64 -18.82 -56.54
#